data_AF-A0A084WQ38-F1
#
_entry.id   AF-A0A084WQ38-F1
#
_cell.length_a   1.000
_cell.length_b   1.000
_cell.length_c   1.000
_cell.angle_alpha   90.00
_cell.angle_beta   90.00
_cell.angle_gamma   90.00
#
_symmetry.space_group_name_H-M   'P 1'
#
loop_
_entity.id
_entity.type
_entity.pdbx_description
1 polymer ?
#
loop_
_entity_poly.entity_id
_entity_poly.type
_entity_poly.pdbx_seq_one_letter_code
_entity_poly.pdbx_strand_id
1 'polypeptide(L)'
;MEDDYTSIEDYLSNEVYVTKTSDFDDPLPSTPTLREEVTRTEPLEQLIFFYSYNAVIVVVGIILNLVLIRGIACAKSTGALLFVLQIAIVDVLTLVTSDWELYYHLTRTWTLPVEQCTLYSGFESLTSVAIAYFIVGLNFHSISTYNLAVDVVKSGTIATIEPESIAEENSYEVATDAVSQKRSLTIDYRYKKTRISVRFPILLVWFIAISESLPLFLFSDIVVAPTPVTGSDVGNQTQHCTVLVNTVTNHRLVSLMVILIRIVLPTVALLITTVQMVVKFYRGKRFAQPDEIDENVAFALKLSIFLSISYIVFTAQRLYGSLLLEILSEPNVVPKYPLFSSTIGLTLAVFHYCASFVRPLVIVAMCKHEIIMSISTPLPETIVN
;
A
#
# COMPACT_ATOMS: atom_id res chain seq x y z
N MET A 1 53.10 25.22 -17.72
CA MET A 1 52.00 24.77 -18.57
C MET A 1 52.16 23.27 -18.66
N GLU A 2 51.57 22.59 -17.68
CA GLU A 2 51.36 21.14 -17.60
C GLU A 2 50.21 21.02 -16.60
N ASP A 3 49.04 20.68 -17.12
CA ASP A 3 47.76 20.66 -16.41
C ASP A 3 47.64 19.34 -15.62
N ASP A 4 47.62 19.44 -14.29
CA ASP A 4 47.23 18.34 -13.39
C ASP A 4 45.70 18.18 -13.44
N TYR A 5 45.22 17.34 -14.35
CA TYR A 5 43.86 16.81 -14.31
C TYR A 5 43.81 15.61 -13.36
N THR A 6 43.71 15.88 -12.06
CA THR A 6 43.22 14.86 -11.12
C THR A 6 41.72 14.66 -11.36
N SER A 7 41.37 13.51 -11.92
CA SER A 7 39.99 13.10 -12.20
C SER A 7 39.15 13.07 -10.91
N ILE A 8 37.93 13.61 -10.97
CA ILE A 8 36.91 13.49 -9.91
C ILE A 8 36.61 12.02 -9.56
N GLU A 9 36.89 11.09 -10.47
CA GLU A 9 36.70 9.65 -10.26
C GLU A 9 37.66 9.08 -9.19
N ASP A 10 38.87 9.63 -9.03
CA ASP A 10 39.83 9.19 -8.01
C ASP A 10 39.44 9.70 -6.60
N TYR A 11 38.73 10.83 -6.52
CA TYR A 11 38.14 11.30 -5.25
C TYR A 11 36.97 10.42 -4.82
N LEU A 12 36.15 9.96 -5.77
CA LEU A 12 35.03 9.06 -5.50
C LEU A 12 35.48 7.63 -5.20
N SER A 13 36.61 7.15 -5.74
CA SER A 13 37.08 5.79 -5.47
C SER A 13 37.78 5.65 -4.11
N ASN A 14 38.46 6.68 -3.63
CA ASN A 14 39.20 6.60 -2.35
C ASN A 14 38.34 6.91 -1.11
N GLU A 15 37.28 7.73 -1.22
CA GLU A 15 36.36 7.97 -0.09
C GLU A 15 35.36 6.82 0.13
N VAL A 16 35.16 5.96 -0.87
CA VAL A 16 34.24 4.80 -0.77
C VAL A 16 34.85 3.61 -0.02
N TYR A 17 36.19 3.54 0.11
CA TYR A 17 36.86 2.34 0.66
C TYR A 17 37.60 2.53 2.00
N VAL A 18 37.62 3.74 2.58
CA VAL A 18 38.37 3.98 3.83
C VAL A 18 37.49 4.65 4.90
N THR A 19 36.39 4.00 5.28
CA THR A 19 35.85 4.15 6.63
C THR A 19 36.66 3.28 7.58
N LYS A 20 37.76 3.86 8.06
CA LYS A 20 38.56 3.31 9.16
C LYS A 20 37.65 3.14 10.37
N THR A 21 37.58 1.92 10.89
CA THR A 21 36.84 1.49 12.09
C THR A 21 37.34 2.10 13.41
N SER A 22 38.12 3.19 13.40
CA SER A 22 38.85 3.68 14.57
C SER A 22 38.14 4.76 15.41
N ASP A 23 36.98 5.26 15.00
CA ASP A 23 36.28 6.35 15.72
C ASP A 23 35.14 5.87 16.63
N PHE A 24 35.06 4.56 16.93
CA PHE A 24 33.96 3.95 17.71
C PHE A 24 34.35 3.46 19.12
N ASP A 25 35.57 3.72 19.59
CA ASP A 25 36.01 3.32 20.93
C ASP A 25 35.62 4.35 22.00
N ASP A 26 34.31 4.51 22.28
CA ASP A 26 33.83 5.13 23.52
C ASP A 26 33.14 4.07 24.40
N PRO A 27 33.68 3.71 25.58
CA PRO A 27 33.09 2.69 26.45
C PRO A 27 31.93 3.29 27.26
N LEU A 28 30.68 2.96 26.88
CA LEU A 28 29.47 3.28 27.66
C LEU A 28 29.11 2.17 28.68
N PRO A 29 28.50 2.54 29.82
CA PRO A 29 28.37 1.70 31.01
C PRO A 29 27.24 0.67 30.89
N SER A 30 27.52 -0.52 31.44
CA SER A 30 26.65 -1.69 31.47
C SER A 30 25.26 -1.41 32.08
N THR A 31 24.23 -1.42 31.26
CA THR A 31 22.82 -1.54 31.68
C THR A 31 22.51 -3.02 31.96
N PRO A 32 21.62 -3.34 32.93
CA PRO A 32 21.39 -4.71 33.35
C PRO A 32 20.62 -5.47 32.25
N THR A 33 21.27 -6.49 31.70
CA THR A 33 20.72 -7.41 30.69
C THR A 33 19.53 -8.19 31.27
N LEU A 34 18.34 -7.95 30.73
CA LEU A 34 17.21 -8.87 30.86
C LEU A 34 17.61 -10.17 30.15
N ARG A 35 17.80 -11.23 30.93
CA ARG A 35 18.26 -12.54 30.47
C ARG A 35 17.22 -13.12 29.51
N GLU A 36 17.50 -13.07 28.21
CA GLU A 36 16.63 -13.64 27.19
C GLU A 36 16.68 -15.17 27.29
N GLU A 37 15.54 -15.76 27.61
CA GLU A 37 15.36 -17.21 27.67
C GLU A 37 15.40 -17.73 26.23
N VAL A 38 16.57 -18.23 25.81
CA VAL A 38 16.82 -18.81 24.50
C VAL A 38 15.98 -20.07 24.35
N THR A 39 14.72 -19.91 23.96
CA THR A 39 13.90 -21.00 23.45
C THR A 39 14.40 -21.32 22.04
N ARG A 40 15.46 -22.14 21.98
CA ARG A 40 15.91 -22.76 20.74
C ARG A 40 14.86 -23.80 20.37
N THR A 41 13.86 -23.37 19.59
CA THR A 41 12.93 -24.29 18.91
C THR A 41 13.76 -25.33 18.17
N GLU A 42 13.34 -26.60 18.22
CA GLU A 42 14.11 -27.66 17.60
C GLU A 42 14.25 -27.41 16.09
N PRO A 43 15.40 -27.74 15.47
CA PRO A 43 15.65 -27.44 14.06
C PRO A 43 14.59 -28.06 13.12
N LEU A 44 13.96 -29.15 13.54
CA LEU A 44 12.87 -29.78 12.82
C LEU A 44 11.58 -28.95 12.86
N GLU A 45 11.21 -28.37 14.00
CA GLU A 45 10.01 -27.54 14.14
C GLU A 45 10.12 -26.26 13.29
N GLN A 46 11.30 -25.64 13.27
CA GLN A 46 11.59 -24.47 12.43
C GLN A 46 11.47 -24.80 10.95
N LEU A 47 11.96 -25.96 10.53
CA LEU A 47 11.87 -26.43 9.15
C LEU A 47 10.41 -26.71 8.75
N ILE A 48 9.65 -27.39 9.61
CA ILE A 48 8.23 -27.66 9.39
C ILE A 48 7.45 -26.35 9.30
N PHE A 49 7.74 -25.38 10.17
CA PHE A 49 7.13 -24.06 10.15
C PHE A 49 7.42 -23.32 8.84
N PHE A 50 8.68 -23.28 8.41
CA PHE A 50 9.08 -22.65 7.14
C PHE A 50 8.35 -23.25 5.94
N TYR A 51 8.32 -24.58 5.81
CA TYR A 51 7.65 -25.24 4.70
C TYR A 51 6.13 -25.08 4.74
N SER A 52 5.51 -25.16 5.92
CA SER A 52 4.06 -24.97 6.06
C SER A 52 3.65 -23.52 5.75
N TYR A 53 4.42 -22.53 6.19
CA TYR A 53 4.23 -21.12 5.83
C TYR A 53 4.31 -20.93 4.31
N ASN A 54 5.37 -21.45 3.68
CA ASN A 54 5.56 -21.35 2.23
C ASN A 54 4.40 -22.01 1.46
N ALA A 55 4.04 -23.23 1.83
CA ALA A 55 2.99 -23.97 1.15
C ALA A 55 1.60 -23.32 1.32
N VAL A 56 1.25 -22.86 2.53
CA VAL A 56 -0.10 -22.37 2.85
C VAL A 56 -0.27 -20.89 2.56
N ILE A 57 0.69 -20.05 2.93
CA ILE A 57 0.56 -18.59 2.82
C ILE A 57 1.11 -18.11 1.49
N VAL A 58 2.34 -18.48 1.15
CA VAL A 58 3.03 -17.96 -0.05
C VAL A 58 2.43 -18.56 -1.31
N VAL A 59 2.44 -19.89 -1.47
CA VAL A 59 1.98 -20.54 -2.71
C VAL A 59 0.49 -20.30 -2.94
N VAL A 60 -0.37 -20.57 -1.94
CA VAL A 60 -1.82 -20.35 -2.10
C VAL A 60 -2.12 -18.86 -2.28
N GLY A 61 -1.46 -17.97 -1.54
CA GLY A 61 -1.64 -16.53 -1.68
C GLY A 61 -1.26 -16.02 -3.08
N ILE A 62 -0.16 -16.51 -3.66
CA ILE A 62 0.24 -16.18 -5.03
C ILE A 62 -0.82 -16.68 -6.02
N ILE A 63 -1.28 -17.93 -5.90
CA ILE A 63 -2.32 -18.50 -6.77
C ILE A 63 -3.60 -17.65 -6.71
N LEU A 64 -4.05 -17.29 -5.51
CA LEU A 64 -5.25 -16.46 -5.32
C LEU A 64 -5.11 -15.08 -5.97
N ASN A 65 -3.97 -14.41 -5.78
CA ASN A 65 -3.70 -13.12 -6.41
C ASN A 65 -3.62 -13.23 -7.95
N LEU A 66 -3.01 -14.30 -8.49
CA LEU A 66 -2.96 -14.53 -9.93
C LEU A 66 -4.34 -14.81 -10.53
N VAL A 67 -5.20 -15.56 -9.82
CA VAL A 67 -6.60 -15.77 -10.21
C VAL A 67 -7.35 -14.45 -10.22
N LEU A 68 -7.15 -13.60 -9.20
CA LEU A 68 -7.77 -12.26 -9.13
C LEU A 68 -7.29 -11.37 -10.28
N ILE A 69 -5.98 -11.31 -10.55
CA ILE A 69 -5.38 -10.57 -11.68
C ILE A 69 -6.00 -11.02 -13.00
N ARG A 70 -6.07 -12.34 -13.24
CA ARG A 70 -6.67 -12.91 -14.45
C ARG A 70 -8.15 -12.53 -14.57
N GLY A 71 -8.91 -12.66 -13.48
CA GLY A 71 -10.34 -12.31 -13.45
C GLY A 71 -10.58 -10.84 -13.81
N ILE A 72 -9.81 -9.93 -13.22
CA ILE A 72 -9.92 -8.49 -13.48
C ILE A 72 -9.51 -8.16 -14.92
N ALA A 73 -8.41 -8.76 -15.42
CA ALA A 73 -7.93 -8.54 -16.79
C ALA A 73 -8.94 -9.00 -17.85
N CYS A 74 -9.60 -10.15 -17.64
CA CYS A 74 -10.64 -10.66 -18.53
C CYS A 74 -11.91 -9.78 -18.51
N ALA A 75 -12.22 -9.13 -17.39
CA ALA A 75 -13.44 -8.33 -17.22
C ALA A 75 -13.39 -6.93 -17.88
N LYS A 76 -12.31 -6.57 -18.62
CA LYS A 76 -12.09 -5.21 -19.18
C LYS A 76 -12.34 -4.11 -18.13
N SER A 77 -11.82 -4.33 -16.92
CA SER A 77 -12.14 -3.50 -15.76
C SER A 77 -11.72 -2.03 -15.94
N THR A 78 -12.47 -1.12 -15.32
CA THR A 78 -12.14 0.31 -15.29
C THR A 78 -12.27 0.89 -13.88
N GLY A 79 -11.58 2.00 -13.60
CA GLY A 79 -11.70 2.70 -12.32
C GLY A 79 -11.07 1.95 -11.14
N ALA A 80 -11.85 1.73 -10.08
CA ALA A 80 -11.42 1.10 -8.82
C ALA A 80 -10.71 -0.26 -9.01
N LEU A 81 -11.21 -1.09 -9.92
CA LEU A 81 -10.65 -2.41 -10.19
C LEU A 81 -9.23 -2.36 -10.78
N LEU A 82 -8.81 -1.24 -11.39
CA LEU A 82 -7.42 -1.07 -11.83
C LEU A 82 -6.48 -0.84 -10.65
N PHE A 83 -6.91 -0.15 -9.59
CA PHE A 83 -6.14 -0.08 -8.34
C PHE A 83 -6.04 -1.44 -7.67
N VAL A 84 -7.14 -2.20 -7.67
CA VAL A 84 -7.15 -3.58 -7.15
C VAL A 84 -6.18 -4.47 -7.90
N LEU A 85 -6.11 -4.33 -9.23
CA LEU A 85 -5.13 -5.05 -10.05
C LEU A 85 -3.69 -4.74 -9.62
N GLN A 86 -3.36 -3.45 -9.39
CA GLN A 86 -2.03 -3.07 -8.93
C GLN A 86 -1.74 -3.62 -7.53
N ILE A 87 -2.71 -3.56 -6.62
CA ILE A 87 -2.61 -4.13 -5.27
C ILE A 87 -2.32 -5.63 -5.34
N ALA A 88 -3.01 -6.38 -6.20
CA ALA A 88 -2.79 -7.81 -6.36
C ALA A 88 -1.37 -8.13 -6.89
N ILE A 89 -0.84 -7.30 -7.81
CA ILE A 89 0.56 -7.42 -8.28
C ILE A 89 1.54 -7.18 -7.13
N VAL A 90 1.31 -6.13 -6.34
CA VAL A 90 2.14 -5.82 -5.16
C VAL A 90 2.04 -6.94 -4.12
N ASP A 91 0.88 -7.56 -3.95
CA ASP A 91 0.70 -8.68 -3.02
C ASP A 91 1.48 -9.92 -3.45
N VAL A 92 1.56 -10.23 -4.76
CA VAL A 92 2.43 -11.30 -5.26
C VAL A 92 3.90 -10.99 -4.94
N LEU A 93 4.36 -9.77 -5.22
CA LEU A 93 5.73 -9.36 -4.91
C LEU A 93 6.00 -9.45 -3.40
N THR A 94 5.06 -9.01 -2.57
CA THR A 94 5.14 -9.05 -1.10
C THR A 94 5.27 -10.48 -0.58
N LEU A 95 4.51 -11.43 -1.17
CA LEU A 95 4.58 -12.84 -0.79
C LEU A 95 5.92 -13.47 -1.21
N VAL A 96 6.44 -13.15 -2.39
CA VAL A 96 7.78 -13.59 -2.81
C VAL A 96 8.86 -13.02 -1.89
N THR A 97 8.72 -11.76 -1.47
CA THR A 97 9.70 -11.15 -0.55
C THR A 97 9.68 -11.71 0.85
N SER A 98 8.54 -12.29 1.26
CA SER A 98 8.35 -12.81 2.61
C SER A 98 9.28 -13.97 2.96
N ASP A 99 9.73 -14.72 1.95
CA ASP A 99 10.62 -15.86 2.15
C ASP A 99 11.99 -15.44 2.70
N TRP A 100 12.55 -14.33 2.20
CA TRP A 100 13.81 -13.77 2.71
C TRP A 100 13.70 -13.35 4.17
N GLU A 101 12.63 -12.66 4.52
CA GLU A 101 12.40 -12.21 5.89
C GLU A 101 12.16 -13.37 6.85
N LEU A 102 11.37 -14.34 6.44
CA LEU A 102 11.10 -15.51 7.25
C LEU A 102 12.38 -16.31 7.47
N TYR A 103 13.16 -16.51 6.41
CA TYR A 103 14.46 -17.18 6.50
C TYR A 103 15.41 -16.44 7.45
N TYR A 104 15.46 -15.11 7.38
CA TYR A 104 16.26 -14.29 8.29
C TYR A 104 15.80 -14.41 9.76
N HIS A 105 14.48 -14.43 10.02
CA HIS A 105 13.96 -14.62 11.38
C HIS A 105 14.27 -16.00 11.97
N LEU A 106 14.32 -17.04 11.15
CA LEU A 106 14.64 -18.41 11.60
C LEU A 106 16.14 -18.58 11.86
N THR A 107 16.97 -18.10 10.94
CA THR A 107 18.44 -18.24 11.03
C THR A 107 19.10 -17.24 11.98
N ARG A 108 18.41 -16.13 12.29
CA ARG A 108 18.89 -15.01 13.13
C ARG A 108 20.16 -14.32 12.61
N THR A 109 20.60 -14.67 11.42
CA THR A 109 21.73 -14.05 10.74
C THR A 109 21.52 -14.15 9.24
N TRP A 110 21.97 -13.14 8.53
CA TRP A 110 21.89 -13.12 7.07
C TRP A 110 22.98 -14.02 6.49
N THR A 111 22.63 -15.23 6.05
CA THR A 111 23.56 -16.17 5.40
C THR A 111 23.49 -16.14 3.87
N LEU A 112 22.57 -15.35 3.32
CA LEU A 112 22.33 -15.23 1.89
C LEU A 112 23.32 -14.24 1.27
N PRO A 113 23.60 -14.34 -0.05
CA PRO A 113 24.58 -13.48 -0.67
C PRO A 113 24.09 -12.02 -0.75
N VAL A 114 25.02 -11.08 -0.98
CA VAL A 114 24.76 -9.62 -0.95
C VAL A 114 23.65 -9.23 -1.93
N GLU A 115 23.58 -9.86 -3.11
CA GLU A 115 22.55 -9.58 -4.10
C GLU A 115 21.15 -9.83 -3.53
N GLN A 116 20.98 -10.87 -2.72
CA GLN A 116 19.68 -11.15 -2.09
C GLN A 116 19.35 -10.16 -0.98
N CYS A 117 20.35 -9.62 -0.27
CA CYS A 117 20.14 -8.54 0.69
C CYS A 117 19.62 -7.29 -0.03
N THR A 118 20.21 -6.96 -1.18
CA THR A 118 19.80 -5.80 -1.97
C THR A 118 18.39 -5.92 -2.52
N LEU A 119 18.05 -7.09 -3.07
CA LEU A 119 16.71 -7.37 -3.57
C LEU A 119 15.68 -7.36 -2.45
N TYR A 120 15.99 -8.00 -1.32
CA TYR A 120 15.09 -8.03 -0.17
C TYR A 120 14.81 -6.61 0.34
N SER A 121 15.85 -5.82 0.60
CA SER A 121 15.73 -4.46 1.14
C SER A 121 14.93 -3.55 0.22
N GLY A 122 15.27 -3.56 -1.08
CA GLY A 122 14.60 -2.73 -2.08
C GLY A 122 13.14 -3.15 -2.32
N PHE A 123 12.85 -4.44 -2.49
CA PHE A 123 11.47 -4.89 -2.71
C PHE A 123 10.59 -4.75 -1.47
N GLU A 124 11.12 -4.92 -0.26
CA GLU A 124 10.37 -4.71 0.99
C GLU A 124 9.89 -3.26 1.13
N SER A 125 10.76 -2.29 0.82
CA SER A 125 10.34 -0.88 0.80
C SER A 125 9.39 -0.60 -0.35
N LEU A 126 9.70 -1.05 -1.57
CA LEU A 126 8.88 -0.83 -2.77
C LEU A 126 7.44 -1.29 -2.53
N THR A 127 7.27 -2.52 -2.07
CA THR A 127 5.94 -3.13 -1.83
C THR A 127 5.21 -2.44 -0.68
N SER A 128 5.91 -2.15 0.42
CA SER A 128 5.34 -1.44 1.58
C SER A 128 4.83 -0.04 1.22
N VAL A 129 5.55 0.70 0.38
CA VAL A 129 5.12 2.03 -0.08
C VAL A 129 4.00 1.91 -1.10
N ALA A 130 4.20 1.08 -2.14
CA ALA A 130 3.23 0.91 -3.21
C ALA A 130 1.84 0.53 -2.68
N ILE A 131 1.77 -0.43 -1.75
CA ILE A 131 0.48 -0.89 -1.21
C ILE A 131 -0.28 0.24 -0.49
N ALA A 132 0.41 1.03 0.34
CA ALA A 132 -0.20 2.11 1.11
C ALA A 132 -0.74 3.20 0.18
N TYR A 133 0.06 3.63 -0.79
CA TYR A 133 -0.33 4.67 -1.74
C TYR A 133 -1.39 4.19 -2.74
N PHE A 134 -1.42 2.91 -3.12
CA PHE A 134 -2.50 2.37 -3.95
C PHE A 134 -3.83 2.34 -3.19
N ILE A 135 -3.83 2.01 -1.90
CA ILE A 135 -5.04 2.08 -1.07
C ILE A 135 -5.50 3.54 -0.94
N VAL A 136 -4.59 4.48 -0.65
CA VAL A 136 -4.92 5.92 -0.61
C VAL A 136 -5.48 6.39 -1.96
N GLY A 137 -4.86 6.00 -3.07
CA GLY A 137 -5.33 6.34 -4.42
C GLY A 137 -6.71 5.77 -4.73
N LEU A 138 -6.98 4.53 -4.33
CA LEU A 138 -8.30 3.92 -4.40
C LEU A 138 -9.32 4.68 -3.55
N ASN A 139 -8.96 5.10 -2.34
CA ASN A 139 -9.85 5.87 -1.47
C ASN A 139 -10.23 7.20 -2.13
N PHE A 140 -9.26 7.94 -2.66
CA PHE A 140 -9.54 9.17 -3.41
C PHE A 140 -10.42 8.91 -4.62
N HIS A 141 -10.15 7.85 -5.40
CA HIS A 141 -10.98 7.49 -6.54
C HIS A 141 -12.43 7.18 -6.13
N SER A 142 -12.64 6.41 -5.07
CA SER A 142 -13.97 6.09 -4.56
C SER A 142 -14.69 7.34 -4.02
N ILE A 143 -13.98 8.24 -3.32
CA ILE A 143 -14.53 9.53 -2.88
C ILE A 143 -14.97 10.38 -4.07
N SER A 144 -14.10 10.53 -5.07
CA SER A 144 -14.40 11.34 -6.24
C SER A 144 -15.54 10.74 -7.06
N THR A 145 -15.61 9.41 -7.17
CA THR A 145 -16.70 8.71 -7.86
C THR A 145 -18.02 8.91 -7.12
N TYR A 146 -18.02 8.83 -5.79
CA TYR A 146 -19.19 9.14 -4.96
C TYR A 146 -19.65 10.60 -5.15
N ASN A 147 -18.72 11.57 -5.13
CA ASN A 147 -19.07 12.98 -5.32
C ASN A 147 -19.69 13.22 -6.70
N LEU A 148 -19.09 12.64 -7.73
CA LEU A 148 -19.61 12.72 -9.10
C LEU A 148 -21.02 12.13 -9.18
N ALA A 149 -21.28 10.99 -8.55
CA ALA A 149 -22.61 10.38 -8.51
C ALA A 149 -23.63 11.29 -7.81
N VAL A 150 -23.26 11.89 -6.67
CA VAL A 150 -24.14 12.84 -5.95
C VAL A 150 -24.42 14.10 -6.78
N ASP A 151 -23.40 14.66 -7.44
CA ASP A 151 -23.56 15.84 -8.30
C ASP A 151 -24.46 15.53 -9.51
N VAL A 152 -24.31 14.35 -10.10
CA VAL A 152 -25.15 13.86 -11.21
C VAL A 152 -26.61 13.79 -10.80
N VAL A 153 -26.91 13.22 -9.63
CA VAL A 153 -28.28 13.12 -9.08
C VAL A 153 -28.81 14.52 -8.79
N LYS A 154 -28.06 15.37 -8.08
CA LYS A 154 -28.50 16.72 -7.72
C LYS A 154 -28.80 17.59 -8.94
N SER A 155 -27.95 17.56 -9.96
CA SER A 155 -28.19 18.26 -11.23
C SER A 155 -29.36 17.67 -12.01
N GLY A 156 -29.60 16.36 -11.92
CA GLY A 156 -30.77 15.70 -12.50
C GLY A 156 -32.07 16.17 -11.84
N THR A 157 -32.11 16.19 -10.50
CA THR A 157 -33.27 16.64 -9.74
C THR A 157 -33.58 18.12 -9.95
N ILE A 158 -32.56 18.99 -10.08
CA ILE A 158 -32.76 20.42 -10.37
C ILE A 158 -33.38 20.62 -11.77
N ALA A 159 -33.00 19.81 -12.77
CA ALA A 159 -33.62 19.87 -14.09
C ALA A 159 -35.08 19.38 -14.10
N THR A 160 -35.50 18.59 -13.11
CA THR A 160 -36.89 18.16 -12.92
C THR A 160 -37.71 19.13 -12.05
N ILE A 161 -37.07 20.07 -11.34
CA ILE A 161 -37.71 21.03 -10.41
C ILE A 161 -37.59 22.47 -10.93
N GLU A 162 -37.30 22.75 -12.21
CA GLU A 162 -37.67 24.07 -12.75
C GLU A 162 -39.20 24.15 -12.75
N PRO A 163 -39.82 24.97 -11.88
CA PRO A 163 -41.25 25.16 -11.89
C PRO A 163 -41.57 26.13 -13.02
N GLU A 164 -42.59 25.78 -13.81
CA GLU A 164 -43.43 26.79 -14.47
C GLU A 164 -43.99 27.74 -13.39
N SER A 165 -43.24 28.77 -13.00
CA SER A 165 -43.76 29.98 -12.35
C SER A 165 -42.60 30.84 -11.86
N ILE A 166 -42.40 31.98 -12.52
CA ILE A 166 -42.52 33.33 -11.95
C ILE A 166 -42.35 34.32 -13.11
N ALA A 167 -43.48 34.86 -13.58
CA ALA A 167 -43.61 36.22 -14.12
C ALA A 167 -45.11 36.53 -14.21
N GLU A 168 -45.68 36.98 -13.09
CA GLU A 168 -46.88 37.83 -13.07
C GLU A 168 -46.54 39.16 -13.77
N GLU A 169 -47.26 39.52 -14.83
CA GLU A 169 -48.15 40.69 -14.91
C GLU A 169 -48.45 41.07 -16.38
N ASN A 170 -49.74 41.09 -16.71
CA ASN A 170 -50.39 41.87 -17.77
C ASN A 170 -49.99 41.63 -19.25
N SER A 171 -50.81 40.88 -19.99
CA SER A 171 -51.52 41.42 -21.16
C SER A 171 -52.57 40.46 -21.70
N TYR A 172 -53.67 41.05 -22.14
CA TYR A 172 -54.86 40.45 -22.71
C TYR A 172 -54.57 39.66 -23.99
N GLU A 173 -55.40 38.63 -24.21
CA GLU A 173 -55.87 38.10 -25.50
C GLU A 173 -54.96 38.28 -26.73
N VAL A 174 -54.54 37.17 -27.33
CA VAL A 174 -55.07 36.71 -28.63
C VAL A 174 -54.56 35.28 -28.85
N ALA A 175 -55.49 34.35 -28.97
CA ALA A 175 -55.24 33.04 -29.54
C ALA A 175 -55.01 33.19 -31.04
N THR A 176 -53.77 33.02 -31.51
CA THR A 176 -53.48 32.65 -32.89
C THR A 176 -52.22 31.80 -32.95
N ASP A 177 -52.44 30.59 -33.45
CA ASP A 177 -51.50 29.70 -34.14
C ASP A 177 -50.31 29.14 -33.35
N ALA A 178 -50.54 27.88 -32.98
CA ALA A 178 -49.58 26.83 -32.75
C ALA A 178 -48.54 26.74 -33.89
N VAL A 179 -47.50 27.57 -33.83
CA VAL A 179 -46.22 27.24 -34.45
C VAL A 179 -45.40 26.54 -33.38
N SER A 180 -45.37 25.21 -33.54
CA SER A 180 -44.47 24.26 -32.91
C SER A 180 -43.03 24.78 -32.87
N GLN A 181 -42.70 25.58 -31.86
CA GLN A 181 -41.35 25.75 -31.38
C GLN A 181 -41.20 24.89 -30.12
N LYS A 182 -41.39 23.57 -30.31
CA LYS A 182 -40.63 22.57 -29.55
C LYS A 182 -39.16 22.86 -29.81
N ARG A 183 -38.59 23.82 -29.07
CA ARG A 183 -37.15 23.96 -28.96
C ARG A 183 -36.70 22.68 -28.29
N SER A 184 -36.34 21.68 -29.10
CA SER A 184 -35.72 20.45 -28.63
C SER A 184 -34.44 20.87 -27.94
N LEU A 185 -34.53 21.02 -26.61
CA LEU A 185 -33.38 21.21 -25.75
C LEU A 185 -32.69 19.85 -25.76
N THR A 186 -31.88 19.64 -26.79
CA THR A 186 -30.93 18.54 -26.88
C THR A 186 -29.90 18.85 -25.81
N ILE A 187 -30.19 18.45 -24.57
CA ILE A 187 -29.20 18.35 -23.52
C ILE A 187 -28.14 17.42 -24.10
N ASP A 188 -27.02 17.98 -24.54
CA ASP A 188 -25.93 17.21 -25.12
C ASP A 188 -25.24 16.43 -24.00
N TYR A 189 -25.71 15.21 -23.78
CA TYR A 189 -25.15 14.29 -22.79
C TYR A 189 -23.69 13.90 -23.09
N ARG A 190 -23.10 14.30 -24.24
CA ARG A 190 -21.70 13.99 -24.61
C ARG A 190 -20.65 14.57 -23.67
N TYR A 191 -20.97 15.61 -22.89
CA TYR A 191 -20.01 16.25 -21.99
C TYR A 191 -20.15 15.83 -20.51
N LYS A 192 -21.09 14.94 -20.15
CA LYS A 192 -21.15 14.43 -18.78
C LYS A 192 -19.97 13.49 -18.57
N LYS A 193 -18.96 13.96 -17.84
CA LYS A 193 -17.77 13.18 -17.47
C LYS A 193 -18.19 12.03 -16.57
N THR A 194 -18.56 10.88 -17.14
CA THR A 194 -19.07 9.71 -16.40
C THR A 194 -17.95 8.87 -15.77
N ARG A 195 -16.68 9.09 -16.14
CA ARG A 195 -15.55 8.29 -15.66
C ARG A 195 -14.37 9.15 -15.24
N ILE A 196 -13.77 8.77 -14.12
CA ILE A 196 -12.54 9.36 -13.60
C ILE A 196 -11.37 8.51 -14.08
N SER A 197 -10.41 9.14 -14.76
CA SER A 197 -9.20 8.45 -15.22
C SER A 197 -8.31 8.09 -14.03
N VAL A 198 -7.90 6.82 -13.97
CA VAL A 198 -7.05 6.27 -12.89
C VAL A 198 -5.63 5.96 -13.32
N ARG A 199 -5.33 6.03 -14.63
CA ARG A 199 -4.00 5.67 -15.18
C ARG A 199 -2.89 6.56 -14.64
N PHE A 200 -3.10 7.87 -14.65
CA PHE A 200 -2.10 8.83 -14.18
C PHE A 200 -1.84 8.68 -12.66
N PRO A 201 -2.86 8.62 -11.78
CA PRO A 201 -2.64 8.29 -10.38
C PRO A 201 -1.86 6.99 -10.15
N ILE A 202 -2.17 5.93 -10.90
CA ILE A 202 -1.45 4.64 -10.79
C ILE A 202 0.03 4.80 -11.14
N LEU A 203 0.34 5.48 -12.25
CA LEU A 203 1.73 5.73 -12.66
C LEU A 203 2.48 6.57 -11.63
N LEU A 204 1.81 7.57 -11.03
CA LEU A 204 2.40 8.40 -9.98
C LEU A 204 2.74 7.57 -8.74
N VAL A 205 1.86 6.65 -8.32
CA VAL A 205 2.14 5.77 -7.17
C VAL A 205 3.35 4.89 -7.45
N TRP A 206 3.44 4.28 -8.63
CA TRP A 206 4.62 3.51 -9.02
C TRP A 206 5.89 4.35 -9.04
N PHE A 207 5.83 5.57 -9.57
CA PHE A 207 6.97 6.48 -9.60
C PHE A 207 7.47 6.80 -8.18
N ILE A 208 6.56 7.13 -7.26
CA ILE A 208 6.91 7.41 -5.85
C ILE A 208 7.54 6.17 -5.19
N ALA A 209 6.93 4.99 -5.37
CA ALA A 209 7.41 3.76 -4.75
C ALA A 209 8.80 3.32 -5.28
N ILE A 210 9.02 3.44 -6.60
CA ILE A 210 10.33 3.15 -7.21
C ILE A 210 11.37 4.18 -6.76
N SER A 211 11.01 5.46 -6.72
CA SER A 211 11.92 6.53 -6.30
C SER A 211 12.38 6.38 -4.86
N GLU A 212 11.48 5.97 -3.95
CA GLU A 212 11.81 5.79 -2.54
C GLU A 212 12.62 4.52 -2.28
N SER A 213 12.37 3.45 -3.03
CA SER A 213 13.12 2.19 -2.89
C SER A 213 14.49 2.20 -3.56
N LEU A 214 14.76 3.11 -4.49
CA LEU A 214 16.02 3.16 -5.24
C LEU A 214 17.28 3.25 -4.34
N PRO A 215 17.35 4.11 -3.30
CA PRO A 215 18.51 4.14 -2.42
C PRO A 215 18.73 2.80 -1.70
N LEU A 216 17.66 2.06 -1.39
CA LEU A 216 17.77 0.76 -0.72
C LEU A 216 18.28 -0.32 -1.65
N PHE A 217 17.97 -0.26 -2.95
CA PHE A 217 18.57 -1.15 -3.95
C PHE A 217 20.07 -0.85 -4.16
N LEU A 218 20.51 0.39 -3.99
CA LEU A 218 21.88 0.82 -4.30
C LEU A 218 22.83 0.74 -3.10
N PHE A 219 22.35 0.95 -1.87
CA PHE A 219 23.19 1.15 -0.69
C PHE A 219 22.99 0.09 0.41
N SER A 220 22.23 -0.97 0.15
CA SER A 220 22.13 -2.08 1.10
C SER A 220 23.29 -3.04 0.94
N ASP A 221 23.88 -3.45 2.07
CA ASP A 221 24.97 -4.41 2.12
C ASP A 221 24.91 -5.23 3.42
N ILE A 222 25.77 -6.24 3.50
CA ILE A 222 25.93 -7.10 4.66
C ILE A 222 27.00 -6.50 5.58
N VAL A 223 26.59 -6.13 6.80
CA VAL A 223 27.50 -5.70 7.85
C VAL A 223 27.70 -6.83 8.86
N VAL A 224 28.96 -7.06 9.22
CA VAL A 224 29.35 -8.03 10.25
C VAL A 224 29.41 -7.31 11.60
N ALA A 225 28.45 -7.59 12.49
CA ALA A 225 28.46 -7.04 13.84
C ALA A 225 29.20 -8.00 14.79
N PRO A 226 30.14 -7.52 15.63
CA PRO A 226 30.70 -8.31 16.71
C PRO A 226 29.63 -8.55 17.78
N THR A 227 29.35 -9.81 18.13
CA THR A 227 28.46 -10.13 19.26
C THR A 227 29.13 -9.73 20.58
N PRO A 228 28.53 -8.86 21.41
CA PRO A 228 29.07 -8.52 22.72
C PRO A 228 28.63 -9.59 23.72
N VAL A 229 29.36 -10.71 23.81
CA VAL A 229 29.23 -11.61 24.96
C VAL A 229 30.61 -12.00 25.48
N THR A 230 30.88 -11.46 26.67
CA THR A 230 31.80 -11.95 27.69
C THR A 230 32.10 -13.44 27.61
N GLY A 231 33.39 -13.78 27.54
CA GLY A 231 33.92 -15.08 27.94
C GLY A 231 33.81 -16.19 26.90
N SER A 232 34.96 -16.50 26.30
CA SER A 232 35.37 -17.82 25.79
C SER A 232 34.67 -18.47 24.58
N ASP A 233 33.78 -17.81 23.85
CA ASP A 233 33.33 -18.31 22.53
C ASP A 233 33.74 -17.37 21.39
N VAL A 234 34.98 -17.53 20.92
CA VAL A 234 35.45 -16.98 19.65
C VAL A 234 34.80 -17.82 18.54
N GLY A 235 33.69 -17.37 17.95
CA GLY A 235 33.10 -18.16 16.85
C GLY A 235 31.97 -17.56 16.02
N ASN A 236 30.97 -16.90 16.59
CA ASN A 236 29.76 -16.57 15.84
C ASN A 236 29.63 -15.08 15.54
N GLN A 237 30.30 -14.64 14.48
CA GLN A 237 30.03 -13.33 13.87
C GLN A 237 28.60 -13.32 13.30
N THR A 238 27.78 -12.35 13.71
CA THR A 238 26.43 -12.19 13.18
C THR A 238 26.44 -11.20 12.01
N GLN A 239 25.99 -11.68 10.85
CA GLN A 239 25.83 -10.89 9.65
C GLN A 239 24.41 -10.31 9.58
N HIS A 240 24.30 -9.02 9.26
CA HIS A 240 23.03 -8.31 9.12
C HIS A 240 22.97 -7.59 7.77
N CYS A 241 21.82 -7.64 7.12
CA CYS A 241 21.53 -6.83 5.94
C CYS A 241 21.09 -5.43 6.39
N THR A 242 21.88 -4.40 6.11
CA THR A 242 21.63 -3.01 6.52
C THR A 242 21.97 -2.02 5.41
N VAL A 243 21.59 -0.76 5.57
CA VAL A 243 21.88 0.32 4.62
C VAL A 243 23.16 1.03 5.05
N LEU A 244 24.16 1.06 4.19
CA LEU A 244 25.38 1.82 4.43
C LEU A 244 25.13 3.29 4.17
N VAL A 245 25.43 4.11 5.18
CA VAL A 245 25.31 5.57 5.12
C VAL A 245 26.66 6.19 5.46
N ASN A 246 27.22 6.93 4.51
CA ASN A 246 28.59 7.47 4.56
C ASN A 246 28.86 8.42 5.73
N THR A 247 27.85 9.16 6.23
CA THR A 247 28.04 10.13 7.33
C THR A 247 26.80 10.22 8.21
N VAL A 248 26.99 10.50 9.52
CA VAL A 248 25.92 10.62 10.53
C VAL A 248 24.89 11.71 10.18
N THR A 249 25.34 12.82 9.60
CA THR A 249 24.48 13.93 9.16
C THR A 249 23.65 13.57 7.92
N ASN A 250 24.24 12.90 6.92
CA ASN A 250 23.50 12.44 5.75
C ASN A 250 22.52 11.31 6.12
N HIS A 251 22.91 10.43 7.05
CA HIS A 251 22.03 9.39 7.57
C HIS A 251 20.76 9.98 8.20
N ARG A 252 20.89 11.00 9.05
CA ARG A 252 19.73 11.65 9.68
C ARG A 252 18.77 12.27 8.67
N LEU A 253 19.29 12.92 7.64
CA LEU A 253 18.45 13.57 6.63
C LEU A 253 17.75 12.54 5.74
N VAL A 254 18.46 11.49 5.33
CA VAL A 254 17.90 10.38 4.54
C VAL A 254 16.85 9.61 5.34
N SER A 255 17.16 9.22 6.58
CA SER A 255 16.22 8.52 7.46
C SER A 255 14.96 9.36 7.72
N LEU A 256 15.08 10.66 7.96
CA LEU A 256 13.92 11.54 8.12
C LEU A 256 13.05 11.60 6.87
N MET A 257 13.64 11.67 5.68
CA MET A 257 12.91 11.67 4.41
C MET A 257 12.20 10.34 4.16
N VAL A 258 12.88 9.22 4.43
CA VAL A 258 12.31 7.87 4.35
C VAL A 258 11.13 7.75 5.30
N ILE A 259 11.28 8.14 6.57
CA ILE A 259 10.20 8.13 7.57
C ILE A 259 9.00 8.97 7.12
N LEU A 260 9.25 10.17 6.59
CA LEU A 260 8.18 11.08 6.16
C LEU A 260 7.37 10.48 5.00
N ILE A 261 8.05 9.98 3.97
CA ILE A 261 7.42 9.47 2.74
C ILE A 261 6.79 8.10 2.95
N ARG A 262 7.43 7.22 3.73
CA ARG A 262 7.01 5.83 3.95
C ARG A 262 5.96 5.70 5.05
N ILE A 263 5.97 6.60 6.03
CA ILE A 263 5.15 6.44 7.25
C ILE A 263 4.21 7.62 7.44
N VAL A 264 4.73 8.82 7.67
CA VAL A 264 3.91 9.96 8.08
C VAL A 264 2.88 10.35 7.02
N LEU A 265 3.31 10.53 5.77
CA LEU A 265 2.42 10.94 4.68
C LEU A 265 1.33 9.90 4.37
N PRO A 266 1.65 8.61 4.12
CA PRO A 266 0.63 7.62 3.81
C PRO A 266 -0.30 7.36 5.00
N THR A 267 0.18 7.39 6.25
CA THR A 267 -0.69 7.19 7.42
C THR A 267 -1.68 8.31 7.60
N VAL A 268 -1.25 9.57 7.50
CA VAL A 268 -2.13 10.74 7.59
C VAL A 268 -3.15 10.73 6.45
N ALA A 269 -2.70 10.46 5.21
CA ALA A 269 -3.57 10.38 4.06
C ALA A 269 -4.59 9.22 4.21
N LEU A 270 -4.16 8.05 4.66
CA LEU A 270 -5.03 6.90 4.91
C LEU A 270 -6.07 7.22 5.98
N LEU A 271 -5.68 7.84 7.09
CA LEU A 271 -6.60 8.20 8.17
C LEU A 271 -7.68 9.17 7.69
N ILE A 272 -7.27 10.28 7.05
CA ILE A 272 -8.19 11.30 6.54
C ILE A 272 -9.15 10.69 5.52
N THR A 273 -8.62 9.93 4.55
CA THR A 273 -9.45 9.33 3.50
C THR A 273 -10.37 8.25 4.05
N THR A 274 -9.94 7.44 5.01
CA THR A 274 -10.79 6.42 5.66
C THR A 274 -11.95 7.07 6.41
N VAL A 275 -11.70 8.12 7.19
CA VAL A 275 -12.75 8.87 7.89
C VAL A 275 -13.76 9.44 6.88
N GLN A 276 -13.28 10.07 5.80
CA GLN A 276 -14.16 10.60 4.76
C GLN A 276 -15.00 9.50 4.09
N MET A 277 -14.40 8.33 3.83
CA MET A 277 -15.09 7.18 3.24
C MET A 277 -16.19 6.64 4.15
N VAL A 278 -15.91 6.47 5.44
CA VAL A 278 -16.89 6.02 6.43
C VAL A 278 -18.05 7.02 6.54
N VAL A 279 -17.75 8.32 6.64
CA VAL A 279 -18.79 9.37 6.68
C VAL A 279 -19.65 9.35 5.41
N LYS A 280 -19.04 9.21 4.22
CA LYS A 280 -19.77 9.11 2.95
C LYS A 280 -20.60 7.84 2.85
N PHE A 281 -20.11 6.70 3.36
CA PHE A 281 -20.87 5.46 3.44
C PHE A 281 -22.15 5.63 4.26
N TYR A 282 -22.04 6.24 5.44
CA TYR A 282 -23.19 6.50 6.31
C TYR A 282 -24.17 7.51 5.72
N ARG A 283 -23.68 8.54 5.01
CA ARG A 283 -24.53 9.49 4.29
C ARG A 283 -25.24 8.83 3.10
N GLY A 284 -24.55 7.95 2.38
CA GLY A 284 -25.10 7.15 1.27
C GLY A 284 -26.34 6.36 1.68
N LYS A 285 -26.33 5.75 2.88
CA LYS A 285 -27.48 5.00 3.42
C LYS A 285 -28.72 5.84 3.72
N ARG A 286 -28.62 7.18 3.78
CA ARG A 286 -29.74 8.07 4.09
C ARG A 286 -30.44 8.62 2.84
N PHE A 287 -29.96 8.32 1.64
CA PHE A 287 -30.67 8.69 0.41
C PHE A 287 -31.87 7.75 0.20
N ALA A 288 -33.07 8.33 0.15
CA ALA A 288 -34.34 7.61 0.09
C ALA A 288 -34.71 7.07 -1.32
N GLN A 289 -33.88 7.33 -2.33
CA GLN A 289 -34.01 6.77 -3.68
C GLN A 289 -32.86 5.78 -3.92
N PRO A 290 -33.10 4.46 -3.71
CA PRO A 290 -32.07 3.45 -3.84
C PRO A 290 -31.71 3.07 -5.29
N ASP A 291 -32.37 3.65 -6.31
CA ASP A 291 -32.27 3.13 -7.68
C ASP A 291 -31.28 3.87 -8.61
N GLU A 292 -30.65 4.97 -8.19
CA GLU A 292 -29.73 5.74 -9.08
C GLU A 292 -28.30 5.96 -8.55
N ILE A 293 -28.00 5.68 -7.28
CA ILE A 293 -26.59 5.59 -6.85
C ILE A 293 -26.09 4.20 -7.23
N ASP A 294 -25.69 4.11 -8.50
CA ASP A 294 -25.04 2.99 -9.20
C ASP A 294 -24.35 2.02 -8.22
N GLU A 295 -24.78 0.75 -8.20
CA GLU A 295 -24.30 -0.32 -7.31
C GLU A 295 -22.77 -0.41 -7.26
N ASN A 296 -22.15 -0.08 -8.40
CA ASN A 296 -20.71 0.08 -8.60
C ASN A 296 -20.02 1.06 -7.63
N VAL A 297 -20.69 2.15 -7.25
CA VAL A 297 -20.17 3.15 -6.29
C VAL A 297 -20.17 2.59 -4.88
N ALA A 298 -21.26 1.90 -4.49
CA ALA A 298 -21.35 1.25 -3.20
C ALA A 298 -20.31 0.12 -3.05
N PHE A 299 -20.10 -0.66 -4.12
CA PHE A 299 -19.03 -1.65 -4.21
C PHE A 299 -17.65 -1.05 -3.94
N ALA A 300 -17.28 -0.03 -4.73
CA ALA A 300 -15.98 0.64 -4.64
C ALA A 300 -15.74 1.24 -3.26
N LEU A 301 -16.81 1.69 -2.59
CA LEU A 301 -16.75 2.26 -1.26
C LEU A 301 -16.54 1.20 -0.17
N LYS A 302 -17.32 0.10 -0.20
CA LYS A 302 -17.15 -1.03 0.73
C LYS A 302 -15.75 -1.63 0.61
N LEU A 303 -15.29 -1.83 -0.63
CA LEU A 303 -13.97 -2.39 -0.93
C LEU A 303 -12.84 -1.52 -0.38
N SER A 304 -12.90 -0.21 -0.63
CA SER A 304 -11.91 0.75 -0.14
C SER A 304 -11.86 0.82 1.40
N ILE A 305 -13.02 0.78 2.07
CA ILE A 305 -13.10 0.73 3.54
C ILE A 305 -12.45 -0.55 4.06
N PHE A 306 -12.79 -1.70 3.48
CA PHE A 306 -12.20 -2.99 3.86
C PHE A 306 -10.67 -2.97 3.71
N LEU A 307 -10.17 -2.53 2.55
CA LEU A 307 -8.73 -2.46 2.29
C LEU A 307 -8.02 -1.53 3.29
N SER A 308 -8.59 -0.36 3.57
CA SER A 308 -8.00 0.60 4.51
C SER A 308 -7.95 0.06 5.94
N ILE A 309 -9.04 -0.54 6.44
CA ILE A 309 -9.07 -1.14 7.78
C ILE A 309 -8.12 -2.34 7.86
N SER A 310 -8.12 -3.21 6.85
CA SER A 310 -7.20 -4.35 6.81
C SER A 310 -5.74 -3.91 6.84
N TYR A 311 -5.38 -2.85 6.13
CA TYR A 311 -4.02 -2.31 6.16
C TYR A 311 -3.64 -1.81 7.55
N ILE A 312 -4.53 -1.07 8.23
CA ILE A 312 -4.28 -0.58 9.59
C ILE A 312 -4.08 -1.76 10.56
N VAL A 313 -4.94 -2.77 10.50
CA VAL A 313 -4.89 -3.90 11.44
C VAL A 313 -3.68 -4.80 11.19
N PHE A 314 -3.38 -5.15 9.94
CA PHE A 314 -2.35 -6.13 9.62
C PHE A 314 -0.97 -5.53 9.32
N THR A 315 -0.87 -4.25 8.97
CA THR A 315 0.41 -3.67 8.50
C THR A 315 0.92 -2.54 9.38
N ALA A 316 0.05 -1.79 10.06
CA ALA A 316 0.51 -0.64 10.86
C ALA A 316 1.48 -1.05 11.98
N GLN A 317 1.24 -2.18 12.64
CA GLN A 317 2.10 -2.70 13.72
C GLN A 317 3.57 -2.85 13.30
N ARG A 318 3.82 -3.29 12.07
CA ARG A 318 5.16 -3.48 11.51
C ARG A 318 5.79 -2.15 11.17
N LEU A 319 5.00 -1.24 10.59
CA LEU A 319 5.45 0.10 10.21
C LEU A 319 5.91 0.92 11.42
N TYR A 320 5.10 0.94 12.49
CA TYR A 320 5.43 1.65 13.72
C TYR A 320 6.48 0.92 14.58
N GLY A 321 6.51 -0.41 14.53
CA GLY A 321 7.57 -1.21 15.16
C GLY A 321 8.95 -0.91 14.55
N SER A 322 9.03 -0.81 13.23
CA SER A 322 10.26 -0.42 12.51
C SER A 322 10.64 1.03 12.78
N LEU A 323 9.68 1.97 12.79
CA LEU A 323 9.93 3.39 13.07
C LEU A 323 10.47 3.62 14.48
N LEU A 324 9.86 2.97 15.48
CA LEU A 324 10.30 3.10 16.87
C LEU A 324 11.76 2.68 17.01
N LEU A 325 12.16 1.63 16.28
CA LEU A 325 13.53 1.15 16.28
C LEU A 325 14.46 2.13 15.57
N GLU A 326 14.11 2.59 14.37
CA GLU A 326 14.94 3.49 13.57
C GLU A 326 15.17 4.85 14.27
N ILE A 327 14.20 5.33 15.04
CA ILE A 327 14.31 6.56 15.84
C ILE A 327 15.13 6.35 17.13
N LEU A 328 15.02 5.19 17.77
CA LEU A 328 15.72 4.89 19.03
C LEU A 328 17.14 4.36 18.82
N SER A 329 17.43 3.77 17.66
CA SER A 329 18.78 3.33 17.31
C SER A 329 19.61 4.56 16.94
N GLU A 330 20.50 4.97 17.85
CA GLU A 330 21.70 5.73 17.49
C GLU A 330 22.43 5.08 16.31
N PRO A 331 23.28 5.80 15.54
CA PRO A 331 23.86 5.34 14.26
C PRO A 331 24.76 4.08 14.34
N ASN A 332 24.84 3.45 15.49
CA ASN A 332 25.37 2.10 15.63
C ASN A 332 24.45 1.13 14.88
N VAL A 333 25.05 0.20 14.16
CA VAL A 333 24.38 -0.79 13.32
C VAL A 333 23.49 -1.68 14.19
N VAL A 334 22.26 -1.24 14.45
CA VAL A 334 21.25 -2.02 15.15
C VAL A 334 20.54 -2.90 14.11
N PRO A 335 20.27 -4.18 14.42
CA PRO A 335 19.44 -5.01 13.54
C PRO A 335 18.12 -4.30 13.25
N LYS A 336 17.64 -4.35 11.99
CA LYS A 336 16.34 -3.79 11.53
C LYS A 336 15.13 -4.25 12.37
N TYR A 337 15.30 -5.25 13.23
CA TYR A 337 14.30 -5.75 14.15
C TYR A 337 14.76 -5.55 15.60
N PRO A 338 13.87 -5.10 16.48
CA PRO A 338 14.22 -4.90 17.89
C PRO A 338 14.65 -6.22 18.53
N LEU A 339 15.34 -6.13 19.66
CA LEU A 339 15.48 -7.22 20.66
C LEU A 339 14.12 -7.57 21.31
N PHE A 340 13.02 -7.52 20.56
CA PHE A 340 11.79 -8.19 20.96
C PHE A 340 12.05 -9.69 20.90
N SER A 341 11.36 -10.45 21.76
CA SER A 341 11.48 -11.91 21.71
C SER A 341 11.21 -12.38 20.28
N SER A 342 12.11 -13.23 19.78
CA SER A 342 12.09 -13.75 18.40
C SER A 342 10.69 -14.22 17.95
N THR A 343 9.91 -14.78 18.88
CA THR A 343 8.53 -15.22 18.69
C THR A 343 7.56 -14.09 18.35
N ILE A 344 7.68 -12.92 19.00
CA ILE A 344 6.80 -11.76 18.75
C ILE A 344 7.09 -11.21 17.35
N GLY A 345 8.37 -11.03 16.98
CA GLY A 345 8.75 -10.58 15.64
C GLY A 345 8.22 -11.51 14.55
N LEU A 346 8.42 -12.82 14.74
CA LEU A 346 7.91 -13.84 13.82
C LEU A 346 6.38 -13.79 13.69
N THR A 347 5.66 -13.69 14.81
CA THR A 347 4.19 -13.64 14.82
C THR A 347 3.68 -12.40 14.09
N LEU A 348 4.29 -11.24 14.31
CA LEU A 348 3.91 -9.99 13.64
C LEU A 348 4.23 -10.03 12.14
N ALA A 349 5.36 -10.62 11.74
CA ALA A 349 5.71 -10.81 10.34
C ALA A 349 4.70 -11.72 9.63
N VAL A 350 4.38 -12.87 10.22
CA VAL A 350 3.38 -13.80 9.69
C VAL A 350 2.01 -13.11 9.58
N PHE A 351 1.60 -12.40 10.62
CA PHE A 351 0.32 -11.70 10.64
C PHE A 351 0.25 -10.60 9.56
N HIS A 352 1.34 -9.88 9.30
CA HIS A 352 1.44 -8.94 8.19
C HIS A 352 1.24 -9.63 6.83
N TYR A 353 1.97 -10.71 6.56
CA TYR A 353 1.88 -11.41 5.28
C TYR A 353 0.55 -12.14 5.06
N CYS A 354 -0.13 -12.55 6.14
CA CYS A 354 -1.51 -13.03 6.07
C CYS A 354 -2.45 -12.02 5.40
N ALA A 355 -2.18 -10.71 5.47
CA ALA A 355 -2.99 -9.72 4.77
C ALA A 355 -2.98 -9.90 3.25
N SER A 356 -1.83 -10.23 2.65
CA SER A 356 -1.67 -10.44 1.21
C SER A 356 -2.35 -11.73 0.73
N PHE A 357 -2.60 -12.66 1.66
CA PHE A 357 -3.41 -13.86 1.44
C PHE A 357 -4.91 -13.61 1.62
N VAL A 358 -5.32 -12.88 2.67
CA VAL A 358 -6.73 -12.63 3.00
C VAL A 358 -7.39 -11.64 2.02
N ARG A 359 -6.67 -10.61 1.59
CA ARG A 359 -7.21 -9.57 0.68
C ARG A 359 -7.81 -10.14 -0.60
N PRO A 360 -7.13 -10.97 -1.42
CA PRO A 360 -7.74 -11.51 -2.63
C PRO A 360 -8.97 -12.38 -2.35
N LEU A 361 -9.02 -13.12 -1.25
CA LEU A 361 -10.21 -13.92 -0.87
C LEU A 361 -11.44 -13.04 -0.65
N VAL A 362 -11.29 -11.97 0.14
CA VAL A 362 -12.40 -11.07 0.43
C VAL A 362 -12.84 -10.33 -0.84
N ILE A 363 -11.89 -9.91 -1.68
CA ILE A 363 -12.20 -9.23 -2.95
C ILE A 363 -12.99 -10.16 -3.88
N VAL A 364 -12.55 -11.42 -4.04
CA VAL A 364 -13.27 -12.41 -4.85
C VAL A 364 -14.66 -12.69 -4.28
N ALA A 365 -14.79 -12.83 -2.96
CA ALA A 365 -16.09 -13.02 -2.31
C ALA A 365 -17.04 -11.84 -2.54
N MET A 366 -16.54 -10.61 -2.44
CA MET A 366 -17.31 -9.40 -2.70
C MET A 366 -17.72 -9.29 -4.17
N CYS A 367 -16.83 -9.60 -5.12
CA CYS A 367 -17.14 -9.59 -6.55
C CYS A 367 -18.18 -10.65 -6.93
N LYS A 368 -18.08 -11.86 -6.35
CA LYS A 368 -19.03 -12.96 -6.60
C LYS A 368 -20.45 -12.60 -6.14
N HIS A 369 -20.57 -11.87 -5.03
CA HIS A 369 -21.88 -11.46 -4.52
C HIS A 369 -22.62 -10.55 -5.51
N GLU A 370 -21.90 -9.66 -6.20
CA GLU A 370 -22.50 -8.76 -7.21
C GLU A 370 -22.83 -9.47 -8.51
N ILE A 371 -21.99 -10.39 -8.98
CA ILE A 371 -22.31 -11.19 -10.17
C ILE A 371 -23.59 -12.03 -9.92
N ILE A 372 -23.73 -12.62 -8.73
CA ILE A 372 -24.93 -13.38 -8.38
C ILE A 372 -26.16 -12.47 -8.24
N MET A 373 -26.00 -11.26 -7.67
CA MET A 373 -27.12 -10.29 -7.58
C MET A 373 -27.59 -9.81 -8.95
N SER A 374 -26.67 -9.54 -9.89
CA SER A 374 -26.99 -9.12 -11.26
C SER A 374 -27.73 -10.17 -12.10
N ILE A 375 -27.63 -11.46 -11.73
CA ILE A 375 -28.35 -12.57 -12.38
C ILE A 375 -29.73 -12.80 -11.72
N SER A 376 -29.91 -12.33 -10.49
CA SER A 376 -31.14 -12.55 -9.70
C SER A 376 -32.20 -11.46 -9.88
N THR A 377 -31.95 -10.41 -10.66
CA THR A 377 -33.00 -9.45 -11.05
C THR A 377 -33.90 -10.10 -12.11
N PRO A 378 -35.17 -10.40 -11.82
CA PRO A 378 -36.08 -10.95 -12.81
C PRO A 378 -36.28 -9.92 -13.92
N LEU A 379 -36.20 -10.39 -15.17
CA LEU A 379 -36.61 -9.62 -16.34
C LEU A 379 -38.02 -9.05 -16.07
N PRO A 380 -38.27 -7.75 -16.24
CA PRO A 380 -39.63 -7.25 -16.20
C PRO A 380 -40.41 -7.95 -17.31
N GLU A 381 -41.48 -8.65 -16.93
CA GLU A 381 -42.44 -9.26 -17.84
C GLU A 381 -42.85 -8.22 -18.88
N THR A 382 -42.33 -8.38 -20.09
CA THR A 382 -42.87 -7.68 -21.25
C THR A 382 -44.30 -8.18 -21.44
N ILE A 383 -45.23 -7.35 -21.01
CA ILE A 383 -46.65 -7.39 -21.34
C ILE A 383 -46.75 -7.41 -22.87
N VAL A 384 -47.06 -8.58 -23.41
CA VAL A 384 -47.52 -8.73 -24.79
C VAL A 384 -49.02 -8.48 -24.77
N ASN A 385 -49.43 -7.33 -25.31
CA ASN A 385 -50.81 -7.10 -25.74
C ASN A 385 -51.03 -7.68 -27.14
#